data_AF-A0A9X4C5K9-F1
#
_entry.id   AF-A0A9X4C5K9-F1
#
_cell.length_a   1.000
_cell.length_b   1.000
_cell.length_c   1.000
_cell.angle_alpha   90.00
_cell.angle_beta   90.00
_cell.angle_gamma   90.00
#
_symmetry.space_group_name_H-M   'P 1'
#
loop_
_entity.id
_entity.type
_entity.pdbx_description
1 polymer ?
#
loop_
_entity_poly.entity_id
_entity_poly.type
_entity_poly.pdbx_seq_one_letter_code
_entity_poly.pdbx_strand_id
1 'polypeptide(L)'
;MYKLFLCVVLAICSGCAKDHLQPPANLIFVSVERERSLLYVIRYQSDVDVLDLFGRGERQGMISGTLRCALADDHDFSVGKAIRFSAIGLIRSEKNQANETKFSYLTPAFITETSDNRSSERDLSVAEMNQLLSNKQQIPCKVVVTAYGYKPYYSNTMHIPVADLLRKINKPRS
;
A
#
# COMPACT_ATOMS: atom_id res chain seq x y z
N MET A 1 -24.75 40.25 19.71
CA MET A 1 -23.63 39.50 20.34
C MET A 1 -23.61 38.00 19.98
N TYR A 2 -24.75 37.32 19.80
CA TYR A 2 -24.82 35.93 19.31
C TYR A 2 -24.17 35.70 17.92
N LYS A 3 -24.34 36.63 16.97
CA LYS A 3 -23.77 36.51 15.62
C LYS A 3 -22.22 36.49 15.60
N LEU A 4 -21.57 37.18 16.55
CA LEU A 4 -20.10 37.20 16.65
C LEU A 4 -19.57 35.89 17.24
N PHE A 5 -20.29 35.33 18.23
CA PHE A 5 -19.98 34.03 18.82
C PHE A 5 -20.12 32.90 17.80
N LEU A 6 -21.11 32.99 16.90
CA LEU A 6 -21.30 32.01 15.82
C LEU A 6 -20.12 32.00 14.84
N CYS A 7 -19.57 33.17 14.48
CA CYS A 7 -18.42 33.27 13.59
C CYS A 7 -17.13 32.71 14.23
N VAL A 8 -16.94 32.88 15.53
CA VAL A 8 -15.78 32.33 16.26
C VAL A 8 -15.87 30.80 16.36
N VAL A 9 -17.06 30.25 16.62
CA VAL A 9 -17.27 28.78 16.65
C VAL A 9 -17.09 28.17 15.25
N LEU A 10 -17.55 28.85 14.19
CA LEU A 10 -17.36 28.39 12.81
C LEU A 10 -15.89 28.44 12.35
N ALA A 11 -15.09 29.38 12.86
CA ALA A 11 -13.66 29.48 12.51
C ALA A 11 -12.82 28.32 13.08
N ILE A 12 -13.20 27.76 14.24
CA ILE A 12 -12.46 26.70 14.94
C ILE A 12 -12.70 25.31 14.30
N CYS A 13 -13.69 25.17 13.41
CA CYS A 13 -13.98 23.91 12.71
C CYS A 13 -13.10 23.67 11.47
N SER A 14 -12.11 24.52 11.19
CA SER A 14 -11.09 24.25 10.17
C SER A 14 -10.06 23.25 10.69
N GLY A 15 -10.52 22.03 10.99
CA GLY A 15 -9.70 20.90 11.42
C GLY A 15 -8.76 20.45 10.31
N CYS A 16 -7.63 21.16 10.16
CA CYS A 16 -6.55 20.73 9.28
C CYS A 16 -5.96 19.45 9.85
N ALA A 17 -5.98 18.38 9.05
CA ALA A 17 -5.24 17.17 9.39
C ALA A 17 -3.74 17.50 9.49
N LYS A 18 -3.09 17.00 10.54
CA LYS A 18 -1.66 17.21 10.78
C LYS A 18 -0.85 16.50 9.70
N ASP A 19 0.27 17.09 9.33
CA ASP A 19 1.25 16.38 8.51
C ASP A 19 2.00 15.35 9.36
N HIS A 20 2.40 14.25 8.72
CA HIS A 20 3.45 13.40 9.25
C HIS A 20 4.78 14.11 9.04
N LEU A 21 5.65 14.16 10.06
CA LEU A 21 6.96 14.82 9.93
C LEU A 21 7.96 13.99 9.12
N GLN A 22 7.61 12.76 8.77
CA GLN A 22 8.47 11.83 8.03
C GLN A 22 8.41 12.11 6.52
N PRO A 23 9.55 12.09 5.81
CA PRO A 23 9.57 12.18 4.37
C PRO A 23 8.94 10.93 3.71
N PRO A 24 8.51 11.02 2.44
CA PRO A 24 8.15 9.83 1.66
C PRO A 24 9.31 8.83 1.60
N ALA A 25 9.05 7.59 2.01
CA ALA A 25 10.05 6.54 2.05
C ALA A 25 10.49 6.11 0.65
N ASN A 26 11.77 5.79 0.51
CA ASN A 26 12.28 5.06 -0.63
C ASN A 26 12.19 3.56 -0.34
N LEU A 27 11.39 2.88 -1.16
CA LEU A 27 11.17 1.44 -1.05
C LEU A 27 12.03 0.68 -2.05
N ILE A 28 12.58 -0.45 -1.62
CA ILE A 28 13.43 -1.31 -2.45
C ILE A 28 12.79 -2.69 -2.51
N PHE A 29 12.36 -3.10 -3.69
CA PHE A 29 11.82 -4.43 -3.92
C PHE A 29 12.89 -5.50 -3.65
N VAL A 30 12.51 -6.56 -2.93
CA VAL A 30 13.39 -7.69 -2.61
C VAL A 30 12.93 -8.95 -3.32
N SER A 31 11.67 -9.35 -3.12
CA SER A 31 11.14 -10.56 -3.76
C SER A 31 9.61 -10.59 -3.74
N VAL A 32 9.07 -11.48 -4.56
CA VAL A 32 7.67 -11.91 -4.47
C VAL A 32 7.65 -13.43 -4.43
N GLU A 33 6.84 -14.01 -3.56
CA GLU A 33 6.67 -15.46 -3.44
C GLU A 33 5.19 -15.82 -3.44
N ARG A 34 4.84 -16.95 -4.03
CA ARG A 34 3.48 -17.50 -3.93
C ARG A 34 3.41 -18.43 -2.73
N GLU A 35 2.64 -18.07 -1.71
CA GLU A 35 2.49 -18.85 -0.48
C GLU A 35 1.36 -19.88 -0.60
N ARG A 36 0.18 -19.42 -1.05
CA ARG A 36 -1.00 -20.25 -1.34
C ARG A 36 -1.51 -19.89 -2.73
N SER A 37 -2.44 -20.68 -3.29
CA SER A 37 -2.90 -20.58 -4.69
C SER A 37 -3.06 -19.14 -5.22
N LEU A 38 -3.64 -18.23 -4.43
CA LEU A 38 -3.92 -16.84 -4.81
C LEU A 38 -3.23 -15.78 -3.93
N LEU A 39 -2.41 -16.20 -2.95
CA LEU A 39 -1.75 -15.29 -2.02
C LEU A 39 -0.28 -15.12 -2.37
N TYR A 40 0.10 -13.88 -2.67
CA TYR A 40 1.47 -13.49 -3.01
C TYR A 40 2.07 -12.65 -1.89
N VAL A 41 3.25 -13.01 -1.44
CA VAL A 41 3.98 -12.28 -0.39
C VAL A 41 5.06 -11.44 -1.05
N ILE A 42 4.87 -10.13 -1.01
CA ILE A 42 5.81 -9.13 -1.53
C ILE A 42 6.74 -8.71 -0.39
N ARG A 43 8.04 -8.79 -0.60
CA ARG A 43 9.09 -8.35 0.34
C ARG A 43 9.82 -7.14 -0.20
N TYR A 44 10.08 -6.20 0.69
CA TYR A 44 10.74 -4.94 0.37
C TYR A 44 11.39 -4.33 1.60
N GLN A 45 12.34 -3.43 1.36
CA GLN A 45 12.99 -2.62 2.37
C GLN A 45 12.56 -1.17 2.27
N SER A 46 12.69 -0.44 3.37
CA SER A 46 12.41 1.00 3.48
C SER A 46 13.53 1.71 4.23
N ASP A 47 13.80 2.95 3.87
CA ASP A 47 14.69 3.87 4.59
C ASP A 47 14.00 4.60 5.77
N VAL A 48 12.67 4.61 5.81
CA VAL A 48 11.85 5.12 6.92
C VAL A 48 11.11 3.98 7.58
N ASP A 49 10.97 4.00 8.90
CA ASP A 49 10.08 3.07 9.60
C ASP A 49 8.62 3.43 9.35
N VAL A 50 8.04 2.88 8.28
CA VAL A 50 6.66 3.17 7.88
C VAL A 50 5.62 2.56 8.83
N LEU A 51 6.03 1.69 9.76
CA LEU A 51 5.16 1.16 10.81
C LEU A 51 5.26 1.96 12.11
N ASP A 52 6.30 2.76 12.32
CA ASP A 52 6.41 3.68 13.48
C ASP A 52 6.53 5.15 13.05
N LEU A 53 5.75 5.56 12.04
CA LEU A 53 5.75 6.95 11.52
C LEU A 53 5.46 8.02 12.58
N PHE A 54 4.82 7.64 13.68
CA PHE A 54 4.39 8.55 14.74
C PHE A 54 5.26 8.49 16.00
N GLY A 55 6.30 7.64 16.03
CA GLY A 55 7.22 7.49 17.17
C GLY A 55 6.52 7.01 18.44
N ARG A 56 5.50 6.15 18.29
CA ARG A 56 4.69 5.59 19.40
C ARG A 56 4.88 4.07 19.54
N GLY A 57 5.72 3.48 18.71
CA GLY A 57 5.88 2.05 18.55
C GLY A 57 5.14 1.50 17.33
N GLU A 58 5.52 0.29 16.93
CA GLU A 58 5.01 -0.37 15.73
C GLU A 58 3.47 -0.34 15.66
N ARG A 59 2.94 0.28 14.61
CA ARG A 59 1.53 0.47 14.26
C ARG A 59 0.72 1.32 15.24
N GLN A 60 1.34 1.87 16.28
CA GLN A 60 0.63 2.67 17.28
C GLN A 60 0.21 4.03 16.71
N GLY A 61 -1.09 4.32 16.80
CA GLY A 61 -1.70 5.52 16.21
C GLY A 61 -2.06 5.40 14.73
N MET A 62 -1.69 4.31 14.05
CA MET A 62 -2.13 4.00 12.69
C MET A 62 -3.56 3.42 12.70
N ILE A 63 -4.38 3.83 11.73
CA ILE A 63 -5.63 3.16 11.38
C ILE A 63 -5.31 1.97 10.47
N SER A 64 -4.51 2.20 9.43
CA SER A 64 -4.09 1.16 8.48
C SER A 64 -2.74 1.48 7.88
N GLY A 65 -2.00 0.42 7.51
CA GLY A 65 -0.77 0.49 6.74
C GLY A 65 -0.80 -0.59 5.68
N THR A 66 -0.92 -0.20 4.42
CA THR A 66 -1.06 -1.11 3.29
C THR A 66 0.01 -0.86 2.24
N LEU A 67 0.57 -1.91 1.66
CA LEU A 67 1.18 -1.81 0.34
C LEU A 67 0.05 -1.90 -0.69
N ARG A 68 0.03 -0.98 -1.65
CA ARG A 68 -0.89 -0.98 -2.78
C ARG A 68 -0.09 -1.02 -4.07
N CYS A 69 -0.38 -1.98 -4.93
CA CYS A 69 0.24 -2.10 -6.24
C CYS A 69 -0.84 -2.00 -7.32
N ALA A 70 -0.61 -1.18 -8.34
CA ALA A 70 -1.49 -1.04 -9.48
C ALA A 70 -1.03 -1.92 -10.64
N LEU A 71 -1.83 -2.91 -11.04
CA LEU A 71 -1.47 -3.85 -12.11
C LEU A 71 -1.85 -3.34 -13.49
N ALA A 72 -2.81 -2.43 -13.57
CA ALA A 72 -3.23 -1.75 -14.80
C ALA A 72 -2.76 -0.29 -14.80
N ASP A 73 -3.36 0.57 -15.62
CA ASP A 73 -2.96 1.98 -15.78
C ASP A 73 -3.60 2.92 -14.73
N ASP A 74 -4.44 2.37 -13.85
CA ASP A 74 -5.05 3.09 -12.73
C ASP A 74 -4.05 3.26 -11.59
N HIS A 75 -3.30 4.36 -11.62
CA HIS A 75 -2.26 4.68 -10.65
C HIS A 75 -2.72 5.68 -9.58
N ASP A 76 -4.03 5.84 -9.34
CA ASP A 76 -4.53 6.71 -8.29
C ASP A 76 -4.49 5.99 -6.93
N PHE A 77 -3.37 6.17 -6.21
CA PHE A 77 -3.17 5.59 -4.88
C PHE A 77 -3.93 6.30 -3.75
N SER A 78 -4.68 7.36 -4.05
CA SER A 78 -5.34 8.19 -3.05
C SER A 78 -6.27 7.39 -2.14
N VAL A 79 -6.27 7.72 -0.85
CA VAL A 79 -7.23 7.14 0.09
C VAL A 79 -8.66 7.47 -0.35
N GLY A 80 -9.55 6.48 -0.30
CA GLY A 80 -10.94 6.61 -0.78
C GLY A 80 -11.10 6.35 -2.28
N LYS A 81 -10.03 6.05 -3.01
CA LYS A 81 -10.07 5.54 -4.39
C LYS A 81 -9.68 4.05 -4.39
N ALA A 82 -10.46 3.26 -5.12
CA ALA A 82 -10.14 1.85 -5.35
C ALA A 82 -9.42 1.76 -6.69
N ILE A 83 -8.31 1.04 -6.70
CA ILE A 83 -7.56 0.72 -7.92
C ILE A 83 -8.23 -0.50 -8.53
N ARG A 84 -8.68 -0.40 -9.79
CA ARG A 84 -9.47 -1.48 -10.41
C ARG A 84 -8.75 -2.83 -10.41
N PHE A 85 -7.52 -2.90 -10.90
CA PHE A 85 -6.72 -4.12 -10.88
C PHE A 85 -5.54 -3.93 -9.95
N SER A 86 -5.57 -4.58 -8.78
CA SER A 86 -4.64 -4.25 -7.70
C SER A 86 -4.14 -5.47 -6.94
N ALA A 87 -3.00 -5.28 -6.28
CA ALA A 87 -2.55 -6.14 -5.20
C ALA A 87 -2.41 -5.26 -3.95
N ILE A 88 -3.29 -5.48 -2.99
CA ILE A 88 -3.35 -4.69 -1.74
C ILE A 88 -3.24 -5.64 -0.56
N GLY A 89 -2.40 -5.28 0.41
CA GLY A 89 -2.21 -6.08 1.61
C GLY A 89 -1.71 -5.26 2.79
N LEU A 90 -1.91 -5.79 4.00
CA LEU A 90 -1.38 -5.18 5.22
C LEU A 90 0.12 -5.40 5.34
N ILE A 91 0.82 -4.34 5.69
CA ILE A 91 2.27 -4.36 5.91
C ILE A 91 2.58 -5.01 7.26
N ARG A 92 3.59 -5.88 7.28
CA ARG A 92 4.13 -6.54 8.48
C ARG A 92 5.64 -6.34 8.55
N SER A 93 6.17 -6.07 9.74
CA SER A 93 7.61 -6.06 10.00
C SER A 93 8.20 -7.46 9.78
N GLU A 94 9.36 -7.55 9.13
CA GLU A 94 10.12 -8.78 9.06
C GLU A 94 11.22 -8.77 10.16
N LYS A 95 10.85 -9.21 11.37
CA LYS A 95 11.67 -9.08 12.59
C LYS A 95 13.03 -9.81 12.55
N ASN A 96 13.25 -10.67 11.55
CA ASN A 96 14.43 -11.53 11.45
C ASN A 96 15.47 -11.07 10.41
N GLN A 97 15.28 -9.91 9.77
CA GLN A 97 16.28 -9.32 8.87
C GLN A 97 16.78 -7.99 9.44
N ALA A 98 17.64 -8.07 10.45
CA ALA A 98 18.34 -6.92 11.01
C ALA A 98 19.43 -6.44 10.04
N ASN A 99 19.05 -5.64 9.05
CA ASN A 99 19.99 -4.69 8.46
C ASN A 99 19.86 -3.40 9.27
N GLU A 100 20.91 -3.01 10.00
CA GLU A 100 20.88 -1.88 10.96
C GLU A 100 20.47 -0.53 10.34
N THR A 101 20.47 -0.42 9.00
CA THR A 101 20.17 0.81 8.28
C THR A 101 18.84 0.82 7.53
N LYS A 102 18.10 -0.30 7.45
CA LYS A 102 16.86 -0.41 6.66
C LYS A 102 15.81 -1.27 7.35
N PHE A 103 14.55 -0.88 7.18
CA PHE A 103 13.41 -1.62 7.73
C PHE A 103 12.88 -2.62 6.69
N SER A 104 12.90 -3.90 7.04
CA SER A 104 12.38 -4.97 6.19
C SER A 104 10.90 -5.24 6.45
N TYR A 105 10.13 -5.36 5.37
CA TYR A 105 8.71 -5.63 5.42
C TYR A 105 8.32 -6.76 4.48
N LEU A 106 7.22 -7.42 4.87
CA LEU A 106 6.49 -8.32 3.99
C LEU A 106 5.03 -7.88 3.91
N THR A 107 4.40 -8.14 2.77
CA THR A 107 2.98 -7.85 2.54
C THR A 107 2.34 -8.99 1.75
N PRO A 108 1.53 -9.83 2.41
CA PRO A 108 0.67 -10.80 1.74
C PRO A 108 -0.47 -10.04 1.06
N ALA A 109 -0.66 -10.26 -0.24
CA ALA A 109 -1.69 -9.62 -1.04
C ALA A 109 -2.34 -10.63 -2.00
N PHE A 110 -3.65 -10.48 -2.16
CA PHE A 110 -4.39 -11.10 -3.27
C PHE A 110 -4.32 -10.18 -4.48
N ILE A 111 -4.36 -10.78 -5.68
CA ILE A 111 -4.44 -10.02 -6.94
C ILE A 111 -5.89 -10.01 -7.38
N THR A 112 -6.50 -8.84 -7.39
CA THR A 112 -7.95 -8.69 -7.51
C THR A 112 -8.37 -7.70 -8.58
N GLU A 113 -9.61 -7.87 -9.05
CA GLU A 113 -10.38 -6.85 -9.75
C GLU A 113 -11.46 -6.30 -8.82
N THR A 114 -11.48 -4.99 -8.63
CA THR A 114 -12.56 -4.25 -7.99
C THR A 114 -13.52 -3.70 -9.05
N SER A 115 -14.83 -3.87 -8.87
CA SER A 115 -15.82 -3.33 -9.80
C SER A 115 -15.78 -1.80 -9.89
N ASP A 116 -16.19 -1.23 -11.02
CA ASP A 116 -16.13 0.22 -11.24
C ASP A 116 -16.94 1.02 -10.19
N ASN A 117 -18.07 0.47 -9.74
CA ASN A 117 -18.90 1.03 -8.66
C ASN A 117 -18.42 0.65 -7.25
N ARG A 118 -17.35 -0.13 -7.13
CA ARG A 118 -16.71 -0.59 -5.89
C ARG A 118 -17.61 -1.42 -4.98
N SER A 119 -18.65 -2.03 -5.53
CA SER A 119 -19.56 -2.89 -4.77
C SER A 119 -19.04 -4.32 -4.60
N SER A 120 -18.03 -4.73 -5.36
CA SER A 120 -17.50 -6.10 -5.33
C SER A 120 -16.02 -6.16 -5.67
N GLU A 121 -15.36 -7.17 -5.15
CA GLU A 121 -13.97 -7.54 -5.43
C GLU A 121 -13.91 -9.04 -5.74
N ARG A 122 -13.06 -9.44 -6.70
CA ARG A 122 -12.80 -10.84 -7.02
C ARG A 122 -11.33 -11.10 -7.27
N ASP A 123 -10.87 -12.30 -6.97
CA ASP A 123 -9.53 -12.75 -7.34
C ASP A 123 -9.41 -12.95 -8.86
N LEU A 124 -8.27 -12.57 -9.43
CA LEU A 124 -7.95 -12.81 -10.83
C LEU A 124 -7.41 -14.24 -11.03
N SER A 125 -7.83 -14.88 -12.12
CA SER A 125 -7.27 -16.15 -12.55
C SER A 125 -5.86 -15.99 -13.14
N VAL A 126 -5.12 -17.09 -13.25
CA VAL A 126 -3.78 -17.12 -13.86
C VAL A 126 -3.82 -16.62 -15.31
N ALA A 127 -4.84 -16.98 -16.09
CA ALA A 127 -4.98 -16.52 -17.47
C ALA A 127 -5.18 -15.00 -17.54
N GLU A 128 -6.07 -14.45 -16.71
CA GLU A 128 -6.32 -13.01 -16.63
C GLU A 128 -5.08 -12.24 -16.19
N MET A 129 -4.36 -12.73 -15.17
CA MET A 129 -3.11 -12.10 -14.73
C MET A 129 -2.04 -12.09 -15.82
N ASN A 130 -1.87 -13.19 -16.57
CA ASN A 130 -0.93 -13.24 -17.69
C ASN A 130 -1.31 -12.24 -18.79
N GLN A 131 -2.59 -12.17 -19.15
CA GLN A 131 -3.07 -11.22 -20.16
C GLN A 131 -2.84 -9.77 -19.71
N LEU A 132 -3.25 -9.44 -18.48
CA LEU A 132 -3.13 -8.11 -17.88
C LEU A 132 -1.68 -7.61 -17.85
N LEU A 133 -0.74 -8.51 -17.56
CA LEU A 133 0.67 -8.17 -17.35
C LEU A 133 1.54 -8.34 -18.60
N SER A 134 1.03 -8.95 -19.67
CA SER A 134 1.79 -9.35 -20.87
C SER A 134 2.64 -8.25 -21.50
N ASN A 135 2.17 -7.00 -21.48
CA ASN A 135 2.85 -5.85 -22.10
C ASN A 135 3.46 -4.88 -21.07
N LYS A 136 3.58 -5.30 -19.81
CA LYS A 136 4.09 -4.47 -18.73
C LYS A 136 5.47 -4.95 -18.30
N GLN A 137 6.37 -4.02 -18.02
CA GLN A 137 7.70 -4.34 -17.48
C GLN A 137 7.73 -4.20 -15.95
N GLN A 138 6.96 -3.26 -15.42
CA GLN A 138 6.98 -2.88 -14.00
C GLN A 138 5.57 -2.64 -13.47
N ILE A 139 5.37 -2.92 -12.19
CA ILE A 139 4.14 -2.67 -11.44
C ILE A 139 4.45 -1.62 -10.37
N PRO A 140 3.88 -0.41 -10.45
CA PRO A 140 4.10 0.61 -9.44
C PRO A 140 3.37 0.24 -8.15
N CYS A 141 4.06 0.39 -7.02
CA CYS A 141 3.53 0.15 -5.69
C CYS A 141 3.88 1.30 -4.75
N LYS A 142 2.97 1.59 -3.81
CA LYS A 142 3.20 2.55 -2.73
C LYS A 142 2.75 1.99 -1.39
N VAL A 143 3.49 2.32 -0.35
CA VAL A 143 3.00 2.21 1.02
C VAL A 143 2.07 3.39 1.27
N VAL A 144 0.87 3.07 1.78
CA VAL A 144 -0.15 4.03 2.19
C VAL A 144 -0.48 3.79 3.65
N VAL A 145 -0.28 4.81 4.48
CA VAL A 145 -0.60 4.76 5.92
C VAL A 145 -1.62 5.84 6.27
N THR A 146 -2.65 5.45 7.01
CA THR A 146 -3.68 6.36 7.53
C THR A 146 -3.66 6.38 9.05
N ALA A 147 -4.00 7.52 9.64
CA ALA A 147 -4.09 7.72 11.08
C ALA A 147 -5.11 8.82 11.40
N TYR A 148 -5.72 8.76 12.59
CA TYR A 148 -6.67 9.79 13.01
C TYR A 148 -5.98 11.14 13.21
N GLY A 149 -6.54 12.18 12.59
CA GLY A 149 -6.02 13.55 12.71
C GLY A 149 -4.73 13.81 11.92
N TYR A 150 -4.31 12.89 11.05
CA TYR A 150 -3.16 13.08 10.14
C TYR A 150 -3.58 12.95 8.68
N LYS A 151 -2.88 13.65 7.79
CA LYS A 151 -2.98 13.41 6.35
C LYS A 151 -2.46 12.00 6.03
N PRO A 152 -3.02 11.32 5.02
CA PRO A 152 -2.49 10.03 4.59
C PRO A 152 -1.03 10.15 4.17
N TYR A 153 -0.21 9.23 4.65
CA TYR A 153 1.17 9.09 4.25
C TYR A 153 1.28 8.25 2.98
N TYR A 154 2.15 8.67 2.08
CA TYR A 154 2.48 7.95 0.85
C TYR A 154 4.00 7.85 0.71
N SER A 155 4.50 6.65 0.41
CA SER A 155 5.90 6.48 0.00
C SER A 155 6.16 7.00 -1.41
N ASN A 156 7.44 7.06 -1.79
CA ASN A 156 7.82 7.06 -3.20
C ASN A 156 7.40 5.74 -3.87
N THR A 157 7.32 5.77 -5.19
CA THR A 157 6.90 4.60 -5.99
C THR A 157 8.01 3.55 -6.03
N MET A 158 7.72 2.37 -5.50
CA MET A 158 8.49 1.15 -5.76
C MET A 158 8.02 0.52 -7.06
N HIS A 159 8.90 -0.16 -7.79
CA HIS A 159 8.52 -0.92 -8.98
C HIS A 159 8.84 -2.40 -8.78
N ILE A 160 7.81 -3.25 -8.87
CA ILE A 160 7.99 -4.71 -8.93
C ILE A 160 8.23 -5.08 -10.40
N PRO A 161 9.32 -5.82 -10.72
CA PRO A 161 9.49 -6.38 -12.05
C PRO A 161 8.38 -7.37 -12.39
N VAL A 162 7.67 -7.16 -13.50
CA VAL A 162 6.57 -8.04 -13.93
C VAL A 162 7.05 -9.48 -14.14
N ALA A 163 8.27 -9.66 -14.65
CA ALA A 163 8.88 -10.97 -14.85
C ALA A 163 8.96 -11.78 -13.55
N ASP A 164 9.24 -11.14 -12.41
CA ASP A 164 9.32 -11.82 -11.12
C ASP A 164 7.95 -12.26 -10.62
N LEU A 165 6.92 -11.42 -10.80
CA LEU A 165 5.55 -11.78 -10.45
C LEU A 165 5.01 -12.91 -11.34
N LEU A 166 5.19 -12.80 -12.67
CA LEU A 166 4.76 -13.83 -13.63
C LEU A 166 5.42 -15.18 -13.37
N ARG A 167 6.70 -15.19 -12.98
CA ARG A 167 7.40 -16.41 -12.58
C ARG A 167 6.71 -17.14 -11.44
N LYS A 168 6.14 -16.40 -10.47
CA LYS A 168 5.42 -16.98 -9.32
C LYS A 168 3.98 -17.34 -9.66
N ILE A 169 3.31 -16.54 -10.48
CA ILE A 169 1.97 -16.83 -11.01
C ILE A 169 1.98 -18.18 -11.75
N ASN A 170 2.94 -18.37 -12.65
CA ASN A 170 3.00 -19.52 -13.55
C ASN A 170 3.69 -20.76 -12.97
N LYS A 171 4.15 -20.71 -11.71
CA LYS A 171 4.74 -21.88 -11.05
C LYS A 171 3.67 -22.99 -10.94
N PRO A 172 3.96 -24.27 -11.24
CA PRO A 172 3.01 -25.37 -11.03
C PRO A 172 2.49 -25.39 -9.58
N ARG A 173 1.21 -25.73 -9.38
CA ARG A 173 0.69 -25.97 -8.03
C ARG A 173 1.27 -27.30 -7.53
N SER A 174 1.89 -27.30 -6.36
CA SER A 174 2.32 -28.51 -5.67
C SER A 174 1.15 -29.13 -4.92
#